data_AF-A0AAU7K3G7-F1
#
_entry.id   AF-A0AAU7K3G7-F1
#
_cell.length_a   1.000
_cell.length_b   1.000
_cell.length_c   1.000
_cell.angle_alpha   90.00
_cell.angle_beta   90.00
_cell.angle_gamma   90.00
#
_symmetry.space_group_name_H-M   'P 1'
#
loop_
_entity.id
_entity.type
_entity.pdbx_description
1 polymer ?
#
loop_
_entity_poly.entity_id
_entity_poly.type
_entity_poly.pdbx_seq_one_letter_code
_entity_poly.pdbx_strand_id
1 'polypeptide(L)'
;MKLLNLIFVLTGLITLNTYAQTKIDSPEEKLEKDRKAIKSLAGFYEVNFNYGEVTAPDPNYKFSKPYESHGNEWAEIIVDEPKRIVIQHMLAINDTTVIKHWRQDWTYEDTDIMLYTEGNAWKKGNLTPADVKGKWTQKVYQVDDSPRYQGFGTWSHIGGHDSWSSETDSPLPRRESTVRKDYNVLNRGSRITLTKNGWMFEQDNKKIIRSASGDKLLAIEKGYEEFTKIDPETFANAQKWWASQSAYWADVRGVWADIIGAQSTFKIQTVANGKLLYETLFSLGDQSIKEKWTASQNKEKIKAALQPYLVK
;
A
#
# COMPACT_ATOMS: atom_id res chain seq x y z
N MET A 1 60.80 -4.10 -69.80
CA MET A 1 59.93 -5.27 -69.60
C MET A 1 59.58 -5.35 -68.12
N LYS A 2 58.30 -5.12 -67.75
CA LYS A 2 57.62 -5.59 -66.51
C LYS A 2 58.16 -5.07 -65.16
N LEU A 3 57.40 -4.62 -64.15
CA LEU A 3 55.97 -4.62 -63.83
C LEU A 3 55.71 -3.46 -62.85
N LEU A 4 54.62 -2.70 -63.05
CA LEU A 4 54.09 -1.70 -62.13
C LEU A 4 53.30 -2.44 -61.04
N ASN A 5 53.65 -2.31 -59.76
CA ASN A 5 52.84 -2.83 -58.65
C ASN A 5 51.88 -1.73 -58.16
N LEU A 6 50.59 -2.00 -58.37
CA LEU A 6 49.44 -1.21 -57.97
C LEU A 6 49.10 -1.54 -56.51
N ILE A 7 49.29 -0.59 -55.58
CA ILE A 7 48.81 -0.72 -54.19
C ILE A 7 47.37 -0.21 -54.16
N PHE A 8 46.42 -1.14 -54.07
CA PHE A 8 45.02 -0.85 -53.73
C PHE A 8 44.94 -0.56 -52.23
N VAL A 9 44.66 0.70 -51.87
CA VAL A 9 44.27 1.05 -50.49
C VAL A 9 42.77 0.77 -50.37
N LEU A 10 42.43 -0.33 -49.71
CA LEU A 10 41.06 -0.69 -49.35
C LEU A 10 40.65 0.15 -48.13
N THR A 11 39.91 1.23 -48.34
CA THR A 11 39.24 1.97 -47.26
C THR A 11 38.05 1.15 -46.77
N GLY A 12 38.27 0.37 -45.71
CA GLY A 12 37.19 -0.29 -44.96
C GLY A 12 36.32 0.76 -44.27
N LEU A 13 35.07 0.92 -44.73
CA LEU A 13 34.03 1.57 -43.93
C LEU A 13 33.72 0.66 -42.73
N ILE A 14 34.20 1.05 -41.55
CA ILE A 14 33.71 0.51 -40.28
C ILE A 14 32.36 1.16 -40.03
N THR A 15 31.28 0.46 -40.32
CA THR A 15 29.95 0.81 -39.81
C THR A 15 29.96 0.55 -38.30
N LEU A 16 30.20 1.59 -37.52
CA LEU A 16 29.93 1.58 -36.09
C LEU A 16 28.41 1.42 -35.92
N ASN A 17 27.96 0.18 -35.67
CA ASN A 17 26.65 -0.07 -35.10
C ASN A 17 26.61 0.66 -33.76
N THR A 18 25.94 1.81 -33.72
CA THR A 18 25.60 2.51 -32.50
C THR A 18 24.70 1.58 -31.70
N TYR A 19 25.28 0.92 -30.71
CA TYR A 19 24.54 0.25 -29.65
C TYR A 19 23.47 1.22 -29.15
N ALA A 20 22.22 0.74 -29.11
CA ALA A 20 21.10 1.48 -28.55
C ALA A 20 21.48 2.00 -27.16
N GLN A 21 21.79 3.28 -27.05
CA GLN A 21 21.93 3.94 -25.76
C GLN A 21 20.56 3.84 -25.09
N THR A 22 20.48 3.12 -23.99
CA THR A 22 19.32 3.15 -23.11
C THR A 22 19.10 4.60 -22.71
N LYS A 23 18.04 5.23 -23.24
CA LYS A 23 17.62 6.58 -22.86
C LYS A 23 17.41 6.58 -21.33
N ILE A 24 18.23 7.34 -20.61
CA ILE A 24 18.00 7.62 -19.19
C ILE A 24 16.92 8.70 -19.13
N ASP A 25 15.80 8.39 -18.48
CA ASP A 25 14.72 9.37 -18.30
C ASP A 25 15.19 10.53 -17.43
N SER A 26 14.73 11.75 -17.72
CA SER A 26 14.89 12.87 -16.80
C SER A 26 14.14 12.61 -15.47
N PRO A 27 14.48 13.30 -14.37
CA PRO A 27 13.72 13.19 -13.12
C PRO A 27 12.22 13.45 -13.29
N GLU A 28 11.84 14.42 -14.13
CA GLU A 28 10.45 14.75 -14.43
C GLU A 28 9.77 13.66 -15.26
N GLU A 29 10.45 13.12 -16.29
CA GLU A 29 9.95 12.01 -17.09
C GLU A 29 9.74 10.76 -16.22
N LYS A 30 10.69 10.47 -15.31
CA LYS A 30 10.57 9.37 -14.36
C LYS A 30 9.39 9.58 -13.42
N LEU A 31 9.26 10.78 -12.83
CA LEU A 31 8.16 11.10 -11.93
C LEU A 31 6.80 10.84 -12.60
N GLU A 32 6.63 11.27 -13.85
CA GLU A 32 5.38 11.06 -14.58
C GLU A 32 5.11 9.57 -14.90
N LYS A 33 6.15 8.79 -15.21
CA LYS A 33 6.02 7.32 -15.36
C LYS A 33 5.61 6.65 -14.05
N ASP A 34 6.24 7.03 -12.92
CA ASP A 34 5.90 6.52 -11.59
C ASP A 34 4.42 6.84 -11.28
N ARG A 35 3.99 8.09 -11.51
CA ARG A 35 2.59 8.51 -11.30
C ARG A 35 1.62 7.71 -12.16
N LYS A 36 1.92 7.54 -13.45
CA LYS A 36 1.09 6.73 -14.34
C LYS A 36 0.96 5.30 -13.83
N ALA A 37 2.04 4.72 -13.32
CA ALA A 37 2.01 3.37 -12.76
C ALA A 37 1.14 3.30 -11.49
N ILE A 38 1.30 4.25 -10.56
CA ILE A 38 0.47 4.34 -9.34
C ILE A 38 -1.01 4.51 -9.70
N LYS A 39 -1.35 5.40 -10.63
CA LYS A 39 -2.73 5.62 -11.06
C LYS A 39 -3.35 4.39 -11.72
N SER A 40 -2.53 3.53 -12.32
CA SER A 40 -2.98 2.26 -12.93
C SER A 40 -3.39 1.20 -11.91
N LEU A 41 -3.13 1.41 -10.62
CA LEU A 41 -3.63 0.58 -9.52
C LEU A 41 -5.11 0.85 -9.21
N ALA A 42 -5.68 1.94 -9.74
CA ALA A 42 -7.10 2.26 -9.63
C ALA A 42 -7.90 1.57 -10.74
N GLY A 43 -9.09 1.08 -10.41
CA GLY A 43 -9.93 0.28 -11.30
C GLY A 43 -10.91 -0.61 -10.57
N PHE A 44 -11.54 -1.51 -11.31
CA PHE A 44 -12.56 -2.45 -10.84
C PHE A 44 -12.00 -3.87 -10.98
N TYR A 45 -11.90 -4.60 -9.88
CA TYR A 45 -11.14 -5.84 -9.84
C TYR A 45 -11.90 -6.98 -9.18
N GLU A 46 -11.76 -8.18 -9.71
CA GLU A 46 -11.78 -9.39 -8.88
C GLU A 46 -10.38 -9.53 -8.28
N VAL A 47 -10.33 -9.85 -6.98
CA VAL A 47 -9.10 -9.97 -6.20
C VAL A 47 -9.01 -11.34 -5.57
N ASN A 48 -7.89 -12.01 -5.77
CA ASN A 48 -7.57 -13.28 -5.12
C ASN A 48 -6.43 -13.09 -4.13
N PHE A 49 -6.58 -13.56 -2.90
CA PHE A 49 -5.60 -13.50 -1.82
C PHE A 49 -5.11 -14.91 -1.49
N ASN A 50 -3.82 -15.18 -1.70
CA ASN A 50 -3.21 -16.48 -1.45
C ASN A 50 -1.97 -16.31 -0.57
N TYR A 51 -1.92 -16.98 0.59
CA TYR A 51 -0.75 -16.94 1.46
C TYR A 51 -0.36 -18.33 1.94
N GLY A 52 0.95 -18.58 1.99
CA GLY A 52 1.50 -19.83 2.51
C GLY A 52 2.86 -19.62 3.16
N GLU A 53 3.08 -20.23 4.31
CA GLU A 53 4.40 -20.28 4.94
C GLU A 53 5.30 -21.26 4.17
N VAL A 54 6.54 -20.84 3.88
CA VAL A 54 7.45 -21.55 2.96
C VAL A 54 8.72 -22.07 3.65
N THR A 55 9.24 -21.35 4.63
CA THR A 55 10.45 -21.75 5.38
C THR A 55 10.37 -21.29 6.82
N ALA A 56 11.07 -21.98 7.72
CA ALA A 56 11.20 -21.62 9.12
C ALA A 56 12.60 -22.01 9.64
N PRO A 57 13.19 -21.25 10.59
CA PRO A 57 14.48 -21.63 11.18
C PRO A 57 14.42 -22.90 12.03
N ASP A 58 13.28 -23.17 12.69
CA ASP A 58 13.10 -24.38 13.48
C ASP A 58 12.72 -25.56 12.56
N PRO A 59 13.54 -26.63 12.47
CA PRO A 59 13.26 -27.79 11.62
C PRO A 59 12.01 -28.57 12.05
N ASN A 60 11.53 -28.38 13.28
CA ASN A 60 10.32 -29.01 13.79
C ASN A 60 9.07 -28.13 13.65
N TYR A 61 9.22 -26.91 13.11
CA TYR A 61 8.11 -25.98 12.92
C TYR A 61 7.01 -26.62 12.06
N LYS A 62 5.76 -26.40 12.47
CA LYS A 62 4.58 -26.84 11.74
C LYS A 62 3.97 -25.65 11.03
N PHE A 63 4.12 -25.63 9.71
CA PHE A 63 3.54 -24.59 8.86
C PHE A 63 2.03 -24.49 9.03
N SER A 64 1.50 -23.27 9.04
CA SER A 64 0.07 -23.05 8.99
C SER A 64 -0.52 -23.59 7.69
N LYS A 65 -1.81 -23.90 7.73
CA LYS A 65 -2.55 -24.15 6.50
C LYS A 65 -2.45 -22.92 5.59
N PRO A 66 -2.29 -23.10 4.26
CA PRO A 66 -2.44 -22.01 3.32
C PRO A 66 -3.78 -21.29 3.50
N TYR A 67 -3.76 -19.98 3.29
CA TYR A 67 -4.95 -19.14 3.33
C TYR A 67 -5.30 -18.71 1.90
N GLU A 68 -6.56 -18.89 1.54
CA GLU A 68 -7.12 -18.48 0.26
C GLU A 68 -8.43 -17.74 0.50
N SER A 69 -8.61 -16.59 -0.16
CA SER A 69 -9.89 -15.87 -0.19
C SER A 69 -10.00 -15.04 -1.47
N HIS A 70 -11.20 -14.64 -1.85
CA HIS A 70 -11.44 -13.77 -2.99
C HIS A 70 -12.42 -12.66 -2.65
N GLY A 71 -12.49 -11.63 -3.49
CA GLY A 71 -13.49 -10.57 -3.37
C GLY A 71 -13.49 -9.63 -4.57
N ASN A 72 -14.56 -8.84 -4.71
CA ASN A 72 -14.64 -7.79 -5.71
C ASN A 72 -14.23 -6.46 -5.07
N GLU A 73 -13.23 -5.79 -5.62
CA GLU A 73 -12.66 -4.56 -5.08
C GLU A 73 -12.62 -3.45 -6.13
N TRP A 74 -13.21 -2.30 -5.78
CA TRP A 74 -13.09 -1.06 -6.54
C TRP A 74 -12.09 -0.14 -5.88
N ALA A 75 -11.08 0.27 -6.63
CA ALA A 75 -10.03 1.20 -6.23
C ALA A 75 -10.23 2.55 -6.93
N GLU A 76 -10.57 3.58 -6.14
CA GLU A 76 -10.90 4.93 -6.62
C GLU A 76 -9.78 5.91 -6.26
N ILE A 77 -9.35 6.73 -7.22
CA ILE A 77 -8.43 7.84 -6.95
C ILE A 77 -9.21 8.98 -6.31
N ILE A 78 -8.87 9.32 -5.06
CA ILE A 78 -9.56 10.37 -4.29
C ILE A 78 -8.71 11.63 -4.10
N VAL A 79 -7.42 11.57 -4.44
CA VAL A 79 -6.50 12.72 -4.55
C VAL A 79 -5.53 12.45 -5.70
N ASP A 80 -5.35 13.42 -6.59
CA ASP A 80 -4.38 13.38 -7.70
C ASP A 80 -3.62 14.70 -7.78
N GLU A 81 -2.52 14.79 -7.05
CA GLU A 81 -1.61 15.93 -6.97
C GLU A 81 -0.22 15.56 -7.54
N PRO A 82 0.58 16.54 -8.00
CA PRO A 82 1.90 16.29 -8.61
C PRO A 82 2.84 15.34 -7.86
N LYS A 83 2.83 15.39 -6.53
CA LYS A 83 3.69 14.58 -5.66
C LYS A 83 2.91 13.71 -4.69
N ARG A 84 1.59 13.58 -4.89
CA ARG A 84 0.72 12.85 -3.97
C ARG A 84 -0.48 12.24 -4.69
N ILE A 85 -0.68 10.94 -4.53
CA ILE A 85 -1.84 10.22 -5.07
C ILE A 85 -2.46 9.41 -3.94
N VAL A 86 -3.77 9.49 -3.76
CA VAL A 86 -4.48 8.70 -2.74
C VAL A 86 -5.51 7.81 -3.42
N ILE A 87 -5.46 6.52 -3.13
CA ILE A 87 -6.37 5.52 -3.67
C ILE A 87 -7.15 4.88 -2.53
N GLN A 88 -8.47 5.00 -2.59
CA GLN A 88 -9.41 4.35 -1.67
C GLN A 88 -9.90 3.05 -2.29
N HIS A 89 -9.74 1.94 -1.57
CA HIS A 89 -10.27 0.65 -1.99
C HIS A 89 -11.57 0.30 -1.25
N MET A 90 -12.53 -0.27 -1.95
CA MET A 90 -13.85 -0.64 -1.44
C MET A 90 -14.22 -2.04 -1.92
N LEU A 91 -14.59 -2.91 -0.99
CA LEU A 91 -15.10 -4.23 -1.31
C LEU A 91 -16.60 -4.16 -1.60
N ALA A 92 -17.00 -4.71 -2.74
CA ALA A 92 -18.39 -5.02 -3.07
C ALA A 92 -18.64 -6.50 -2.72
N ILE A 93 -19.20 -6.75 -1.54
CA ILE A 93 -19.43 -8.13 -1.06
C ILE A 93 -20.62 -8.76 -1.77
N ASN A 94 -21.67 -7.98 -1.99
CA ASN A 94 -22.88 -8.35 -2.71
C ASN A 94 -23.61 -7.06 -3.14
N ASP A 95 -24.80 -7.20 -3.71
CA ASP A 95 -25.62 -6.09 -4.21
C ASP A 95 -26.08 -5.08 -3.14
N THR A 96 -25.76 -5.30 -1.86
CA THR A 96 -26.22 -4.44 -0.76
C THR A 96 -25.12 -4.03 0.20
N THR A 97 -24.02 -4.79 0.25
CA THR A 97 -22.99 -4.65 1.29
C THR A 97 -21.69 -4.13 0.69
N VAL A 98 -21.31 -2.93 1.12
CA VAL A 98 -20.08 -2.23 0.73
C VAL A 98 -19.22 -2.05 1.97
N ILE A 99 -17.94 -2.42 1.87
CA ILE A 99 -16.96 -2.14 2.92
C ILE A 99 -15.88 -1.21 2.36
N LYS A 100 -15.74 -0.01 2.93
CA LYS A 100 -14.51 0.76 2.76
C LYS A 100 -13.35 -0.06 3.35
N HIS A 101 -12.48 -0.59 2.50
CA HIS A 101 -11.60 -1.69 2.85
C HIS A 101 -10.23 -1.22 3.34
N TRP A 102 -9.47 -0.54 2.50
CA TRP A 102 -8.17 0.03 2.86
C TRP A 102 -7.87 1.24 1.99
N ARG A 103 -6.88 2.01 2.39
CA ARG A 103 -6.44 3.19 1.63
C ARG A 103 -4.93 3.18 1.52
N GLN A 104 -4.44 3.61 0.37
CA GLN A 104 -3.03 3.85 0.15
C GLN A 104 -2.80 5.31 -0.24
N ASP A 105 -1.94 5.96 0.53
CA ASP A 105 -1.43 7.30 0.23
C ASP A 105 -0.02 7.14 -0.33
N TRP A 106 0.19 7.62 -1.55
CA TRP A 106 1.46 7.69 -2.23
C TRP A 106 2.00 9.11 -2.15
N THR A 107 3.23 9.27 -1.65
CA THR A 107 3.90 10.58 -1.54
C THR A 107 5.31 10.48 -2.09
N TYR A 108 5.66 11.41 -2.99
CA TYR A 108 6.98 11.45 -3.63
C TYR A 108 7.99 12.20 -2.76
N GLU A 109 9.16 11.61 -2.54
CA GLU A 109 10.26 12.17 -1.75
C GLU A 109 9.87 12.56 -0.32
N ASP A 110 8.96 11.80 0.30
CA ASP A 110 8.45 12.05 1.66
C ASP A 110 9.51 11.75 2.72
N THR A 111 9.93 12.80 3.44
CA THR A 111 10.93 12.71 4.52
C THR A 111 10.33 12.27 5.86
N ASP A 112 9.01 12.28 6.01
CA ASP A 112 8.32 11.91 7.25
C ASP A 112 7.76 10.48 7.14
N ILE A 113 8.38 9.54 7.85
CA ILE A 113 7.96 8.14 7.84
C ILE A 113 7.34 7.74 9.17
N MET A 114 6.29 6.95 9.10
CA MET A 114 5.62 6.37 10.26
C MET A 114 5.97 4.89 10.35
N LEU A 115 6.82 4.56 11.30
CA LEU A 115 7.37 3.22 11.49
C LEU A 115 6.52 2.45 12.51
N TYR A 116 5.99 1.31 12.11
CA TYR A 116 5.32 0.40 13.04
C TYR A 116 6.36 -0.23 13.96
N THR A 117 6.06 -0.32 15.26
CA THR A 117 6.94 -0.97 16.24
C THR A 117 6.40 -2.34 16.63
N GLU A 118 5.35 -2.38 17.43
CA GLU A 118 4.60 -3.58 17.83
C GLU A 118 3.30 -3.17 18.53
N GLY A 119 2.33 -4.09 18.65
CA GLY A 119 1.16 -3.88 19.51
C GLY A 119 0.30 -2.67 19.12
N ASN A 120 0.19 -2.39 17.82
CA ASN A 120 -0.50 -1.20 17.28
C ASN A 120 0.08 0.12 17.80
N ALA A 121 1.41 0.21 17.84
CA ALA A 121 2.13 1.43 18.08
C ALA A 121 2.99 1.80 16.87
N TRP A 122 3.13 3.11 16.67
CA TRP A 122 3.95 3.69 15.63
C TRP A 122 4.82 4.80 16.20
N LYS A 123 5.99 4.98 15.59
CA LYS A 123 6.91 6.07 15.85
C LYS A 123 7.20 6.81 14.55
N LYS A 124 7.21 8.14 14.62
CA LYS A 124 7.70 8.98 13.53
C LYS A 124 9.22 8.83 13.42
N GLY A 125 9.68 8.59 12.20
CA GLY A 125 11.06 8.69 11.79
C GLY A 125 11.21 9.82 10.77
N ASN A 126 12.43 10.30 10.63
CA ASN A 126 12.80 11.23 9.58
C ASN A 126 13.83 10.57 8.66
N LEU A 127 13.56 10.60 7.37
CA LEU A 127 14.48 10.20 6.32
C LEU A 127 15.18 11.46 5.79
N THR A 128 16.43 11.33 5.35
CA THR A 128 17.12 12.46 4.72
C THR A 128 16.59 12.68 3.29
N PRO A 129 16.69 13.90 2.72
CA PRO A 129 16.36 14.12 1.31
C PRO A 129 17.11 13.19 0.35
N ALA A 130 18.32 12.76 0.71
CA ALA A 130 19.09 11.80 -0.06
C ALA A 130 18.48 10.39 -0.03
N ASP A 131 17.92 9.97 1.10
CA ASP A 131 17.30 8.65 1.25
C ASP A 131 16.05 8.50 0.38
N VAL A 132 15.32 9.59 0.16
CA VAL A 132 13.99 9.59 -0.47
C VAL A 132 13.99 10.10 -1.90
N LYS A 133 15.12 10.66 -2.37
CA LYS A 133 15.25 11.20 -3.73
C LYS A 133 14.80 10.19 -4.79
N GLY A 134 13.84 10.56 -5.63
CA GLY A 134 13.31 9.68 -6.67
C GLY A 134 12.43 8.52 -6.18
N LYS A 135 12.06 8.49 -4.90
CA LYS A 135 11.28 7.41 -4.28
C LYS A 135 9.87 7.85 -3.92
N TRP A 136 8.99 6.86 -3.83
CA TRP A 136 7.63 7.02 -3.32
C TRP A 136 7.48 6.25 -2.03
N THR A 137 6.83 6.86 -1.05
CA THR A 137 6.25 6.11 0.08
C THR A 137 4.89 5.54 -0.32
N GLN A 138 4.56 4.36 0.18
CA GLN A 138 3.20 3.85 0.26
C GLN A 138 2.81 3.79 1.74
N LYS A 139 1.85 4.63 2.15
CA LYS A 139 1.26 4.59 3.49
C LYS A 139 -0.10 3.92 3.42
N VAL A 140 -0.23 2.80 4.10
CA VAL A 140 -1.44 1.98 4.13
C VAL A 140 -2.23 2.27 5.39
N TYR A 141 -3.53 2.47 5.23
CA TYR A 141 -4.51 2.65 6.31
C TYR A 141 -5.56 1.55 6.29
N GLN A 142 -6.15 1.30 7.46
CA GLN A 142 -7.17 0.27 7.65
C GLN A 142 -8.57 0.75 7.19
N VAL A 143 -9.57 -0.12 7.35
CA VAL A 143 -11.00 0.15 7.03
C VAL A 143 -11.48 1.49 7.62
N ASP A 144 -11.00 1.82 8.81
CA ASP A 144 -11.36 2.97 9.63
C ASP A 144 -10.40 4.17 9.50
N ASP A 145 -9.52 4.14 8.48
CA ASP A 145 -8.46 5.12 8.24
C ASP A 145 -7.43 5.25 9.38
N SER A 146 -7.43 4.37 10.38
CA SER A 146 -6.30 4.26 11.29
C SER A 146 -5.05 3.79 10.53
N PRO A 147 -3.86 4.25 10.94
CA PRO A 147 -2.63 3.83 10.28
C PRO A 147 -2.39 2.32 10.37
N ARG A 148 -1.80 1.75 9.32
CA ARG A 148 -1.39 0.34 9.29
C ARG A 148 0.13 0.23 9.22
N TYR A 149 0.73 0.63 8.11
CA TYR A 149 2.18 0.65 7.91
C TYR A 149 2.56 1.66 6.82
N GLN A 150 3.83 2.04 6.76
CA GLN A 150 4.38 2.87 5.69
C GLN A 150 5.70 2.27 5.21
N GLY A 151 5.78 1.98 3.91
CA GLY A 151 7.00 1.57 3.22
C GLY A 151 7.43 2.64 2.23
N PHE A 152 8.67 2.59 1.77
CA PHE A 152 9.17 3.48 0.72
C PHE A 152 10.10 2.73 -0.23
N GLY A 153 10.12 3.17 -1.48
CA GLY A 153 10.82 2.47 -2.54
C GLY A 153 10.74 3.19 -3.88
N THR A 154 11.32 2.57 -4.90
CA THR A 154 11.42 3.16 -6.24
C THR A 154 10.55 2.37 -7.22
N TRP A 155 9.81 3.08 -8.06
CA TRP A 155 9.20 2.49 -9.25
C TRP A 155 10.28 2.27 -10.33
N SER A 156 10.28 1.07 -10.91
CA SER A 156 11.15 0.64 -12.00
C SER A 156 10.31 0.39 -13.24
N HIS A 157 10.79 0.86 -14.40
CA HIS A 157 10.09 0.84 -15.69
C HIS A 157 10.96 0.17 -16.76
N ILE A 158 11.42 -1.06 -16.51
CA ILE A 158 12.43 -1.74 -17.34
C ILE A 158 11.75 -2.83 -18.19
N GLY A 159 12.07 -2.85 -19.49
CA GLY A 159 11.60 -3.91 -20.40
C GLY A 159 10.07 -3.97 -20.56
N GLY A 160 9.36 -2.86 -20.33
CA GLY A 160 7.90 -2.83 -20.35
C GLY A 160 7.24 -3.38 -19.09
N HIS A 161 8.01 -3.57 -18.00
CA HIS A 161 7.52 -3.99 -16.70
C HIS A 161 7.61 -2.82 -15.71
N ASP A 162 6.46 -2.47 -15.15
CA ASP A 162 6.34 -1.45 -14.12
C ASP A 162 6.22 -2.14 -12.76
N SER A 163 7.18 -1.89 -11.86
CA SER A 163 7.16 -2.48 -10.52
C SER A 163 7.68 -1.55 -9.45
N TRP A 164 7.12 -1.67 -8.25
CA TRP A 164 7.58 -0.99 -7.04
C TRP A 164 7.86 -2.01 -5.96
N SER A 165 8.85 -1.76 -5.10
CA SER A 165 9.11 -2.63 -3.96
C SER A 165 9.52 -1.85 -2.73
N SER A 166 9.16 -2.36 -1.55
CA SER A 166 9.60 -1.83 -0.26
C SER A 166 9.72 -2.95 0.78
N GLU A 167 10.40 -2.67 1.88
CA GLU A 167 10.39 -3.52 3.07
C GLU A 167 10.00 -2.66 4.29
N THR A 168 9.01 -3.10 5.07
CA THR A 168 8.57 -2.36 6.27
C THR A 168 7.89 -3.26 7.28
N ASP A 169 7.94 -2.88 8.55
CA ASP A 169 7.20 -3.56 9.62
C ASP A 169 5.72 -3.16 9.61
N SER A 170 4.87 -4.08 10.05
CA SER A 170 3.42 -3.90 10.02
C SER A 170 2.72 -4.72 11.10
N PRO A 171 1.48 -4.33 11.47
CA PRO A 171 0.61 -5.17 12.28
C PRO A 171 0.21 -6.43 11.51
N LEU A 172 -0.13 -7.47 12.29
CA LEU A 172 -0.69 -8.71 11.76
C LEU A 172 -2.02 -8.43 11.04
N PRO A 173 -2.27 -9.02 9.86
CA PRO A 173 -3.58 -8.98 9.24
C PRO A 173 -4.60 -9.75 10.10
N ARG A 174 -5.89 -9.43 9.94
CA ARG A 174 -6.98 -10.07 10.70
C ARG A 174 -6.96 -11.60 10.62
N ARG A 175 -6.62 -12.18 9.44
CA ARG A 175 -6.50 -13.63 9.25
C ARG A 175 -5.50 -14.30 10.20
N GLU A 176 -4.50 -13.54 10.66
CA GLU A 176 -3.48 -14.02 11.61
C GLU A 176 -3.83 -13.61 13.03
N SER A 177 -4.09 -12.32 13.29
CA SER A 177 -4.24 -11.79 14.65
C SER A 177 -5.43 -12.37 15.43
N THR A 178 -6.39 -12.98 14.75
CA THR A 178 -7.55 -13.62 15.36
C THR A 178 -7.30 -15.08 15.75
N VAL A 179 -6.32 -15.75 15.16
CA VAL A 179 -6.07 -17.19 15.34
C VAL A 179 -4.64 -17.54 15.78
N ARG A 180 -3.69 -16.61 15.62
CA ARG A 180 -2.28 -16.76 15.98
C ARG A 180 -1.93 -15.85 17.15
N LYS A 181 -1.05 -16.32 18.02
CA LYS A 181 -0.52 -15.59 19.20
C LYS A 181 0.98 -15.78 19.40
N ASP A 182 1.64 -16.44 18.46
CA ASP A 182 3.02 -16.91 18.55
C ASP A 182 4.03 -15.97 17.87
N TYR A 183 3.56 -14.84 17.33
CA TYR A 183 4.37 -13.73 16.83
C TYR A 183 3.56 -12.43 16.85
N ASN A 184 4.22 -11.28 16.74
CA ASN A 184 3.60 -9.96 17.00
C ASN A 184 3.95 -8.88 15.96
N VAL A 185 4.88 -9.15 15.04
CA VAL A 185 5.24 -8.22 13.95
C VAL A 185 5.34 -8.98 12.63
N LEU A 186 4.86 -8.36 11.55
CA LEU A 186 5.20 -8.77 10.19
C LEU A 186 6.16 -7.77 9.57
N ASN A 187 7.36 -8.24 9.21
CA ASN A 187 8.24 -7.50 8.31
C ASN A 187 7.87 -7.89 6.88
N ARG A 188 7.29 -6.94 6.13
CA ARG A 188 6.69 -7.15 4.82
C ARG A 188 7.65 -6.71 3.72
N GLY A 189 8.19 -7.66 2.97
CA GLY A 189 8.76 -7.38 1.64
C GLY A 189 7.63 -7.25 0.63
N SER A 190 7.30 -6.03 0.22
CA SER A 190 6.18 -5.73 -0.67
C SER A 190 6.68 -5.53 -2.10
N ARG A 191 6.02 -6.13 -3.10
CA ARG A 191 6.25 -5.85 -4.52
C ARG A 191 4.94 -5.69 -5.27
N ILE A 192 4.75 -4.53 -5.89
CA ILE A 192 3.60 -4.27 -6.77
C ILE A 192 4.11 -4.32 -8.20
N THR A 193 3.44 -5.09 -9.05
CA THR A 193 3.80 -5.24 -10.47
C THR A 193 2.55 -5.05 -11.32
N LEU A 194 2.60 -4.16 -12.31
CA LEU A 194 1.49 -4.02 -13.26
C LEU A 194 1.45 -5.22 -14.21
N THR A 195 0.24 -5.68 -14.51
CA THR A 195 0.00 -6.75 -15.49
C THR A 195 -0.84 -6.22 -16.65
N LYS A 196 -0.98 -7.01 -17.72
CA LYS A 196 -1.83 -6.62 -18.86
C LYS A 196 -3.29 -6.37 -18.45
N ASN A 197 -3.78 -7.14 -17.48
CA ASN A 197 -5.19 -7.16 -17.08
C ASN A 197 -5.43 -6.56 -15.69
N GLY A 198 -4.43 -5.92 -15.07
CA GLY A 198 -4.55 -5.36 -13.73
C GLY A 198 -3.18 -5.23 -13.06
N TRP A 199 -3.04 -5.79 -11.86
CA TRP A 199 -1.77 -5.73 -11.12
C TRP A 199 -1.66 -6.87 -10.09
N MET A 200 -0.43 -7.17 -9.70
CA MET A 200 -0.10 -8.18 -8.70
C MET A 200 0.55 -7.50 -7.50
N PHE A 201 0.15 -7.90 -6.30
CA PHE A 201 0.81 -7.55 -5.06
C PHE A 201 1.44 -8.80 -4.43
N GLU A 202 2.75 -8.93 -4.59
CA GLU A 202 3.54 -10.02 -4.01
C GLU A 202 4.09 -9.61 -2.65
N GLN A 203 4.09 -10.53 -1.70
CA GLN A 203 4.56 -10.30 -0.34
C GLN A 203 5.52 -11.39 0.12
N ASP A 204 6.71 -10.96 0.53
CA ASP A 204 7.75 -11.75 1.19
C ASP A 204 7.73 -11.40 2.68
N ASN A 205 6.83 -12.06 3.41
CA ASN A 205 6.54 -11.73 4.80
C ASN A 205 7.44 -12.54 5.73
N LYS A 206 8.16 -11.86 6.63
CA LYS A 206 8.83 -12.49 7.77
C LYS A 206 7.92 -12.36 8.99
N LYS A 207 7.54 -13.48 9.61
CA LYS A 207 6.80 -13.53 10.88
C LYS A 207 7.80 -13.38 12.02
N ILE A 208 7.73 -12.26 12.75
CA ILE A 208 8.73 -11.88 13.75
C ILE A 208 8.12 -11.92 15.15
N ILE A 209 8.84 -12.59 16.06
CA ILE A 209 8.65 -12.52 17.50
C ILE A 209 9.57 -11.40 18.00
N ARG A 210 9.00 -10.22 18.20
CA ARG A 210 9.69 -9.04 18.74
C ARG A 210 9.58 -9.02 20.25
N SER A 211 10.70 -8.73 20.91
CA SER A 211 10.81 -8.67 22.36
C SER A 211 11.89 -7.67 22.78
N ALA A 212 11.99 -7.38 24.08
CA ALA A 212 13.08 -6.56 24.61
C ALA A 212 14.48 -7.15 24.35
N SER A 213 14.60 -8.48 24.19
CA SER A 213 15.85 -9.16 23.82
C SER A 213 16.18 -9.10 22.32
N GLY A 214 15.29 -8.52 21.51
CA GLY A 214 15.42 -8.43 20.06
C GLY A 214 14.40 -9.26 19.30
N ASP A 215 14.61 -9.33 17.99
CA ASP A 215 13.73 -10.00 17.03
C ASP A 215 14.17 -11.45 16.78
N LYS A 216 13.20 -12.36 16.77
CA LYS A 216 13.38 -13.74 16.32
C LYS A 216 12.45 -14.05 15.14
N LEU A 217 13.02 -14.59 14.07
CA LEU A 217 12.25 -15.10 12.94
C LEU A 217 11.51 -16.39 13.33
N LEU A 218 10.19 -16.39 13.16
CA LEU A 218 9.35 -17.57 13.32
C LEU A 218 9.24 -18.36 12.02
N ALA A 219 8.81 -17.70 10.94
CA ALA A 219 8.61 -18.30 9.63
C ALA A 219 8.63 -17.23 8.53
N ILE A 220 8.86 -17.66 7.29
CA ILE A 220 8.70 -16.84 6.07
C ILE A 220 7.41 -17.29 5.39
N GLU A 221 6.59 -16.33 4.97
CA GLU A 221 5.34 -16.50 4.24
C GLU A 221 5.44 -15.80 2.88
N LYS A 222 4.99 -16.50 1.83
CA LYS A 222 4.74 -15.91 0.51
C LYS A 222 3.27 -15.55 0.40
N GLY A 223 3.00 -14.34 -0.07
CA GLY A 223 1.66 -13.83 -0.34
C GLY A 223 1.53 -13.38 -1.79
N TYR A 224 0.38 -13.65 -2.38
CA TYR A 224 -0.02 -13.18 -3.70
C TYR A 224 -1.42 -12.59 -3.62
N GLU A 225 -1.54 -11.31 -3.98
CA GLU A 225 -2.83 -10.65 -4.16
C GLU A 225 -2.95 -10.23 -5.63
N GLU A 226 -3.78 -10.93 -6.40
CA GLU A 226 -3.94 -10.68 -7.84
C GLU A 226 -5.20 -9.86 -8.09
N PHE A 227 -5.04 -8.66 -8.65
CA PHE A 227 -6.12 -7.77 -9.04
C PHE A 227 -6.35 -7.90 -10.54
N THR A 228 -7.44 -8.56 -10.93
CA THR A 228 -7.81 -8.77 -12.33
C THR A 228 -9.02 -7.92 -12.68
N LYS A 229 -8.93 -7.12 -13.74
CA LYS A 229 -10.01 -6.22 -14.16
C LYS A 229 -11.28 -7.00 -14.49
N ILE A 230 -12.40 -6.51 -13.96
CA ILE A 230 -13.75 -7.01 -14.25
C ILE A 230 -14.69 -5.87 -14.63
N ASP A 231 -15.93 -6.19 -14.96
CA ASP A 231 -16.94 -5.22 -15.36
C ASP A 231 -17.27 -4.23 -14.21
N PRO A 232 -17.15 -2.91 -14.44
CA PRO A 232 -17.56 -1.88 -13.48
C PRO A 232 -19.01 -2.00 -12.99
N GLU A 233 -19.92 -2.59 -13.77
CA GLU A 233 -21.33 -2.78 -13.36
C GLU A 233 -21.47 -3.56 -12.04
N THR A 234 -20.52 -4.46 -11.76
CA THR A 234 -20.41 -5.20 -10.48
C THR A 234 -20.35 -4.27 -9.26
N PHE A 235 -19.94 -3.01 -9.44
CA PHE A 235 -19.66 -2.06 -8.38
C PHE A 235 -20.66 -0.91 -8.27
N ALA A 236 -21.78 -0.95 -9.01
CA ALA A 236 -22.77 0.14 -9.00
C ALA A 236 -23.22 0.53 -7.58
N ASN A 237 -23.41 -0.45 -6.69
CA ASN A 237 -23.78 -0.20 -5.30
C ASN A 237 -22.64 0.42 -4.48
N ALA A 238 -21.40 -0.02 -4.69
CA ALA A 238 -20.22 0.57 -4.07
C ALA A 238 -20.04 2.03 -4.48
N GLN A 239 -20.23 2.34 -5.78
CA GLN A 239 -20.19 3.69 -6.32
C GLN A 239 -21.26 4.59 -5.70
N LYS A 240 -22.50 4.09 -5.60
CA LYS A 240 -23.60 4.83 -4.97
C LYS A 240 -23.35 5.08 -3.48
N TRP A 241 -22.83 4.08 -2.76
CA TRP A 241 -22.48 4.22 -1.34
C TRP A 241 -21.35 5.23 -1.14
N TRP A 242 -20.30 5.16 -1.96
CA TRP A 242 -19.18 6.09 -1.87
C TRP A 242 -19.60 7.53 -2.15
N ALA A 243 -20.48 7.75 -3.12
CA ALA A 243 -21.01 9.07 -3.42
C ALA A 243 -21.70 9.73 -2.22
N SER A 244 -22.35 8.97 -1.34
CA SER A 244 -22.99 9.51 -0.13
C SER A 244 -22.06 9.61 1.09
N GLN A 245 -21.00 8.80 1.14
CA GLN A 245 -20.13 8.64 2.31
C GLN A 245 -18.78 9.36 2.19
N SER A 246 -18.33 9.66 0.98
CA SER A 246 -16.99 10.19 0.69
C SER A 246 -16.63 11.46 1.46
N ALA A 247 -17.60 12.37 1.65
CA ALA A 247 -17.42 13.60 2.42
C ALA A 247 -17.15 13.33 3.91
N TYR A 248 -17.93 12.44 4.53
CA TYR A 248 -17.71 12.02 5.92
C TYR A 248 -16.33 11.36 6.08
N TRP A 249 -15.94 10.47 5.17
CA TRP A 249 -14.61 9.84 5.22
C TRP A 249 -13.48 10.84 4.95
N ALA A 250 -13.71 11.92 4.21
CA ALA A 250 -12.75 13.02 4.10
C ALA A 250 -12.51 13.71 5.45
N ASP A 251 -13.58 13.91 6.24
CA ASP A 251 -13.46 14.44 7.61
C ASP A 251 -12.72 13.46 8.54
N VAL A 252 -12.99 12.15 8.43
CA VAL A 252 -12.26 11.11 9.18
C VAL A 252 -10.76 11.18 8.87
N ARG A 253 -10.38 11.24 7.59
CA ARG A 253 -8.97 11.38 7.18
C ARG A 253 -8.35 12.65 7.74
N GLY A 254 -9.09 13.76 7.76
CA GLY A 254 -8.63 15.03 8.35
C GLY A 254 -8.32 14.88 9.84
N VAL A 255 -9.23 14.30 10.61
CA VAL A 255 -9.01 14.09 12.06
C VAL A 255 -7.84 13.15 12.33
N TRP A 256 -7.70 12.07 11.57
CA TRP A 256 -6.53 11.20 11.68
C TRP A 256 -5.23 11.92 11.35
N ALA A 257 -5.22 12.74 10.30
CA ALA A 257 -4.05 13.54 9.93
C ALA A 257 -3.62 14.49 11.06
N ASP A 258 -4.58 15.14 11.74
CA ASP A 258 -4.30 16.00 12.89
C ASP A 258 -3.71 15.20 14.07
N ILE A 259 -4.30 14.04 14.41
CA ILE A 259 -3.83 13.17 15.50
C ILE A 259 -2.40 12.67 15.23
N ILE A 260 -2.17 12.13 14.03
CA ILE A 260 -0.87 11.61 13.62
C ILE A 260 0.14 12.77 13.55
N GLY A 261 -0.27 13.93 13.04
CA GLY A 261 0.56 15.13 12.95
C GLY A 261 1.05 15.64 14.31
N ALA A 262 0.22 15.55 15.36
CA ALA A 262 0.53 16.11 16.67
C ALA A 262 1.50 15.30 17.54
N GLN A 263 1.72 14.02 17.25
CA GLN A 263 2.47 13.11 18.13
C GLN A 263 3.72 12.54 17.43
N SER A 264 4.80 12.33 18.18
CA SER A 264 6.00 11.62 17.69
C SER A 264 5.87 10.10 17.81
N THR A 265 5.06 9.63 18.75
CA THR A 265 4.67 8.23 18.94
C THR A 265 3.20 8.18 19.25
N PHE A 266 2.48 7.19 18.72
CA PHE A 266 1.10 6.96 19.09
C PHE A 266 0.78 5.47 19.08
N LYS A 267 -0.16 5.09 19.93
CA LYS A 267 -0.66 3.72 20.03
C LYS A 267 -2.17 3.72 19.94
N ILE A 268 -2.71 2.77 19.19
CA ILE A 268 -4.14 2.62 18.96
C ILE A 268 -4.57 1.27 19.48
N GLN A 269 -5.52 1.25 20.40
CA GLN A 269 -6.21 0.02 20.76
C GLN A 269 -7.37 -0.23 19.79
N THR A 270 -7.61 -1.48 19.43
CA THR A 270 -8.65 -1.85 18.45
C THR A 270 -10.06 -1.84 19.06
N VAL A 271 -10.16 -2.04 20.37
CA VAL A 271 -11.41 -2.10 21.12
C VAL A 271 -11.38 -1.11 22.27
N ALA A 272 -12.45 -0.34 22.43
CA ALA A 272 -12.68 0.53 23.58
C ALA A 272 -14.17 0.52 23.90
N ASN A 273 -14.51 0.51 25.19
CA ASN A 273 -15.92 0.48 25.65
C ASN A 273 -16.75 -0.65 25.01
N GLY A 274 -16.13 -1.81 24.76
CA GLY A 274 -16.78 -2.96 24.14
C GLY A 274 -17.10 -2.83 22.64
N LYS A 275 -16.62 -1.78 21.96
CA LYS A 275 -16.81 -1.57 20.52
C LYS A 275 -15.47 -1.59 19.78
N LEU A 276 -15.48 -2.09 18.56
CA LEU A 276 -14.33 -1.96 17.66
C LEU A 276 -14.25 -0.53 17.10
N LEU A 277 -13.04 -0.06 16.84
CA LEU A 277 -12.80 1.29 16.29
C LEU A 277 -13.58 1.50 15.00
N TYR A 278 -13.47 0.56 14.05
CA TYR A 278 -14.19 0.66 12.79
C TYR A 278 -15.70 0.73 12.97
N GLU A 279 -16.30 -0.10 13.85
CA GLU A 279 -17.75 -0.08 14.09
C GLU A 279 -18.21 1.31 14.55
N THR A 280 -17.39 1.96 15.38
CA THR A 280 -17.67 3.32 15.86
C THR A 280 -17.66 4.32 14.70
N LEU A 281 -16.64 4.30 13.84
CA LEU A 281 -16.55 5.26 12.73
C LEU A 281 -17.57 5.00 11.62
N PHE A 282 -17.89 3.74 11.31
CA PHE A 282 -18.95 3.41 10.35
C PHE A 282 -20.33 3.86 10.88
N SER A 283 -20.64 3.56 12.15
CA SER A 283 -21.90 4.01 12.77
C SER A 283 -22.05 5.53 12.79
N LEU A 284 -20.96 6.27 13.00
CA LEU A 284 -20.97 7.74 12.93
C LEU A 284 -21.17 8.25 11.51
N GLY A 285 -20.64 7.55 10.50
CA GLY A 285 -20.87 7.90 9.09
C GLY A 285 -22.34 7.81 8.70
N ASP A 286 -22.98 6.70 9.09
CA ASP A 286 -24.42 6.51 8.87
C ASP A 286 -25.26 7.57 9.59
N GLN A 287 -24.89 7.91 10.82
CA GLN A 287 -25.55 8.97 11.58
C GLN A 287 -25.35 10.35 10.95
N SER A 288 -24.12 10.67 10.52
CA SER A 288 -23.77 11.92 9.82
C SER A 288 -24.65 12.13 8.60
N ILE A 289 -24.84 11.09 7.77
CA ILE A 289 -25.67 11.17 6.56
C ILE A 289 -27.14 11.37 6.93
N LYS A 290 -27.64 10.58 7.89
CA LYS A 290 -29.03 10.65 8.34
C LYS A 290 -29.38 12.03 8.91
N GLU A 291 -28.49 12.60 9.72
CA GLU A 291 -28.69 13.88 10.42
C GLU A 291 -28.16 15.08 9.64
N LYS A 292 -27.53 14.85 8.47
CA LYS A 292 -26.94 15.88 7.60
C LYS A 292 -25.95 16.78 8.35
N TRP A 293 -25.02 16.18 9.08
CA TRP A 293 -23.98 16.90 9.79
C TRP A 293 -23.08 17.71 8.83
N THR A 294 -22.68 18.89 9.29
CA THR A 294 -21.63 19.69 8.64
C THR A 294 -20.25 19.08 8.87
N ALA A 295 -19.27 19.44 8.04
CA ALA A 295 -17.89 19.00 8.22
C ALA A 295 -17.32 19.32 9.62
N SER A 296 -17.70 20.47 10.20
CA SER A 296 -17.29 20.83 11.56
C SER A 296 -17.85 19.87 12.60
N GLN A 297 -19.15 19.54 12.51
CA GLN A 297 -19.80 18.59 13.40
C GLN A 297 -19.22 17.18 13.25
N ASN A 298 -18.92 16.74 12.02
CA ASN A 298 -18.24 15.48 11.77
C ASN A 298 -16.90 15.43 12.50
N LYS A 299 -16.02 16.41 12.25
CA LYS A 299 -14.68 16.45 12.84
C LYS A 299 -14.71 16.45 14.37
N GLU A 300 -15.62 17.22 14.96
CA GLU A 300 -15.79 17.26 16.42
C GLU A 300 -16.18 15.88 16.98
N LYS A 301 -17.20 15.25 16.38
CA LYS A 301 -17.72 13.95 16.84
C LYS A 301 -16.74 12.81 16.60
N ILE A 302 -16.08 12.79 15.45
CA ILE A 302 -15.02 11.82 15.13
C ILE A 302 -13.88 11.96 16.14
N LYS A 303 -13.40 13.18 16.38
CA LYS A 303 -12.32 13.44 17.35
C LYS A 303 -12.69 12.97 18.75
N ALA A 304 -13.92 13.22 19.19
CA ALA A 304 -14.43 12.74 20.48
C ALA A 304 -14.50 11.21 20.52
N ALA A 305 -15.02 10.58 19.47
CA ALA A 305 -15.19 9.14 19.38
C ALA A 305 -13.86 8.36 19.29
N LEU A 306 -12.80 9.00 18.78
CA LEU A 306 -11.46 8.41 18.73
C LEU A 306 -10.72 8.44 20.08
N GLN A 307 -11.06 9.37 20.99
CA GLN A 307 -10.32 9.52 22.26
C GLN A 307 -10.17 8.21 23.06
N PRO A 308 -11.21 7.38 23.22
CA PRO A 308 -11.08 6.12 23.97
C PRO A 308 -10.14 5.10 23.32
N TYR A 309 -9.81 5.24 22.05
CA TYR A 309 -8.93 4.31 21.31
C TYR A 309 -7.46 4.77 21.29
N LEU A 310 -7.19 6.03 21.63
CA LEU A 310 -5.84 6.56 21.68
C LEU A 310 -5.23 6.23 23.04
N VAL A 311 -4.17 5.42 23.03
CA VAL A 311 -3.39 5.10 24.22
C VAL A 311 -2.26 6.12 24.33
N LYS A 312 -2.13 6.76 25.50
CA LYS A 312 -1.01 7.65 25.81
C LYS A 312 0.29 6.87 26.00
#